data_AF-A0A0M4F4V9-F1
#
_entry.id   AF-A0A0M4F4V9-F1
#
_cell.length_a   1.000
_cell.length_b   1.000
_cell.length_c   1.000
_cell.angle_alpha   90.00
_cell.angle_beta   90.00
_cell.angle_gamma   90.00
#
_symmetry.space_group_name_H-M   'P 1'
#
loop_
_entity.id
_entity.type
_entity.pdbx_description
1 polymer ?
#
loop_
_entity_poly.entity_id
_entity_poly.type
_entity_poly.pdbx_seq_one_letter_code
_entity_poly.pdbx_strand_id
1 'polypeptide(L)'
;KNFKMKKMTRARRISKKCSKIYDSTFKKICTGRYSRTIKLKYLDLLTLINYPYVIFQSDDAFLISFGKSHIYFKPEVKLDKHGEYINPANNRTIEKGVVVSCLPYRFRYTEDLVRECRTKQVLANF
;
A
#
# COMPACT_ATOMS: atom_id res chain seq x y z
N LYS A 1 -6.31 3.12 -42.55
CA LYS A 1 -6.35 4.13 -41.46
C LYS A 1 -6.11 3.42 -40.14
N ASN A 2 -4.94 3.62 -39.52
CA ASN A 2 -4.48 2.86 -38.34
C ASN A 2 -5.20 3.31 -37.06
N PHE A 3 -5.91 2.38 -36.41
CA PHE A 3 -6.49 2.56 -35.07
C PHE A 3 -5.37 2.47 -34.02
N LYS A 4 -4.88 3.61 -33.52
CA LYS A 4 -4.02 3.64 -32.33
C LYS A 4 -4.89 3.51 -31.08
N MET A 5 -4.91 2.32 -30.48
CA MET A 5 -5.38 2.10 -29.11
C MET A 5 -4.57 2.97 -28.15
N LYS A 6 -5.15 4.07 -27.68
CA LYS A 6 -4.61 4.85 -26.55
C LYS A 6 -4.76 3.99 -25.29
N LYS A 7 -3.64 3.47 -24.78
CA LYS A 7 -3.56 2.90 -23.42
C LYS A 7 -4.09 3.93 -22.43
N MET A 8 -5.30 3.70 -21.91
CA MET A 8 -5.93 4.55 -20.93
C MET A 8 -5.43 4.15 -19.53
N THR A 9 -4.16 4.40 -19.23
CA THR A 9 -3.64 4.38 -17.85
C THR A 9 -4.06 5.68 -17.18
N ARG A 10 -5.35 5.79 -16.82
CA ARG A 10 -5.82 6.89 -15.99
C ARG A 10 -5.32 6.63 -14.58
N ALA A 11 -4.09 7.06 -14.28
CA ALA A 11 -3.57 7.13 -12.92
C ALA A 11 -4.61 7.87 -12.08
N ARG A 12 -5.28 7.14 -11.18
CA ARG A 12 -6.35 7.68 -10.34
C ARG A 12 -5.68 8.72 -9.44
N ARG A 13 -5.89 10.02 -9.72
CA ARG A 13 -5.36 11.09 -8.88
C ARG A 13 -5.81 10.85 -7.44
N ILE A 14 -4.84 10.72 -6.54
CA ILE A 14 -5.10 10.55 -5.11
C ILE A 14 -5.92 11.77 -4.63
N SER A 15 -6.94 11.54 -3.80
CA SER A 15 -7.84 12.58 -3.28
C SER A 15 -7.06 13.77 -2.68
N LYS A 16 -7.54 15.02 -2.84
CA LYS A 16 -6.97 16.21 -2.18
C LYS A 16 -6.80 16.06 -0.66
N LYS A 17 -7.57 15.18 -0.02
CA LYS A 17 -7.44 14.83 1.42
C LYS A 17 -6.14 14.11 1.77
N CYS A 18 -5.42 13.62 0.77
CA CYS A 18 -4.11 12.98 0.89
C CYS A 18 -2.95 13.94 0.60
N SER A 19 -3.22 15.24 0.50
CA SER A 19 -2.15 16.23 0.34
C SER A 19 -1.12 16.19 1.47
N LYS A 20 -1.56 15.84 2.69
CA LYS A 20 -0.71 15.71 3.88
C LYS A 20 0.34 14.59 3.78
N ILE A 21 0.13 13.60 2.91
CA ILE A 21 1.06 12.48 2.75
C ILE A 21 2.01 12.65 1.56
N TYR A 22 1.85 13.72 0.77
CA TYR A 22 2.83 14.03 -0.27
C TYR A 22 4.15 14.46 0.35
N ASP A 23 5.22 14.15 -0.36
CA ASP A 23 6.61 14.35 0.06
C ASP A 23 6.99 13.66 1.36
N SER A 24 6.14 12.77 1.88
CA SER A 24 6.39 11.98 3.07
C SER A 24 7.13 10.68 2.73
N THR A 25 8.06 10.31 3.61
CA THR A 25 8.75 9.02 3.56
C THR A 25 8.03 8.04 4.49
N PHE A 26 7.75 6.85 3.98
CA PHE A 26 7.12 5.76 4.70
C PHE A 26 8.11 4.62 4.86
N LYS A 27 8.22 4.10 6.08
CA LYS A 27 9.06 2.94 6.41
C LYS A 27 8.22 1.69 6.46
N LYS A 28 8.71 0.60 5.87
CA LYS A 28 8.07 -0.71 5.95
C LYS A 28 8.06 -1.13 7.41
N ILE A 29 6.86 -1.40 7.93
CA ILE A 29 6.69 -1.91 9.29
C ILE A 29 6.37 -3.39 9.31
N CYS A 30 5.72 -3.91 8.27
CA CYS A 30 5.38 -5.31 8.23
C CYS A 30 5.00 -5.82 6.83
N THR A 31 5.05 -7.15 6.65
CA THR A 31 4.53 -7.87 5.49
C THR A 31 3.69 -9.05 5.96
N GLY A 32 2.56 -9.31 5.30
CA GLY A 32 1.63 -10.36 5.71
C GLY A 32 0.85 -10.96 4.55
N ARG A 33 -0.06 -11.87 4.89
CA ARG A 33 -1.02 -12.45 3.95
C ARG A 33 -2.43 -12.19 4.46
N TYR A 34 -3.31 -11.75 3.58
CA TYR A 34 -4.66 -11.31 3.92
C TYR A 34 -5.50 -12.46 4.46
N SER A 35 -6.02 -12.34 5.67
CA SER A 35 -6.72 -13.45 6.34
C SER A 35 -8.19 -13.52 5.98
N ARG A 36 -8.74 -14.73 6.13
CA ARG A 36 -10.19 -14.95 6.10
C ARG A 36 -10.91 -14.14 7.18
N THR A 37 -10.31 -13.99 8.37
CA THR A 37 -10.88 -13.25 9.50
C THR A 37 -11.12 -11.79 9.14
N ILE A 38 -10.12 -11.11 8.58
CA ILE A 38 -10.26 -9.70 8.17
C ILE A 38 -11.25 -9.57 7.02
N LYS A 39 -11.19 -10.46 6.02
CA LYS A 39 -12.12 -10.45 4.89
C LYS A 39 -13.58 -10.54 5.34
N LEU A 40 -13.90 -11.48 6.24
CA LEU A 40 -15.26 -11.67 6.77
C LEU A 40 -15.68 -10.50 7.66
N LYS A 41 -14.80 -10.01 8.54
CA LYS A 41 -15.11 -8.91 9.46
C LYS A 41 -15.49 -7.62 8.75
N TYR A 42 -14.83 -7.33 7.62
CA TYR A 42 -15.02 -6.08 6.88
C TYR A 42 -15.79 -6.25 5.56
N LEU A 43 -16.26 -7.46 5.27
CA LEU A 43 -16.94 -7.81 4.02
C LEU A 43 -16.16 -7.35 2.78
N ASP A 44 -14.83 -7.47 2.81
CA ASP A 44 -13.96 -7.00 1.72
C ASP A 44 -14.18 -7.87 0.48
N LEU A 45 -14.74 -7.28 -0.57
CA LEU A 45 -15.02 -7.94 -1.84
C LEU A 45 -13.83 -7.92 -2.81
N LEU A 46 -12.84 -7.06 -2.57
CA LEU A 46 -11.77 -6.77 -3.53
C LEU A 46 -10.53 -7.63 -3.27
N THR A 47 -10.15 -7.84 -2.02
CA THR A 47 -8.91 -8.54 -1.67
C THR A 47 -9.13 -10.05 -1.53
N LEU A 48 -8.30 -10.86 -2.19
CA LEU A 48 -8.36 -12.32 -2.07
C LEU A 48 -7.79 -12.81 -0.73
N ILE A 49 -8.30 -13.92 -0.22
CA ILE A 49 -7.70 -14.59 0.94
C ILE A 49 -6.29 -15.06 0.56
N ASN A 50 -5.35 -15.01 1.50
CA ASN A 50 -3.93 -15.32 1.34
C ASN A 50 -3.18 -14.42 0.36
N TYR A 51 -3.81 -13.33 -0.11
CA TYR A 51 -3.17 -12.35 -0.97
C TYR A 51 -2.11 -11.58 -0.18
N PRO A 52 -0.87 -11.47 -0.68
CA PRO A 52 0.21 -10.82 0.06
C PRO A 52 -0.06 -9.33 0.17
N TYR A 53 0.36 -8.74 1.28
CA TYR A 53 0.34 -7.29 1.46
C TYR A 53 1.56 -6.81 2.24
N VAL A 54 1.88 -5.54 2.08
CA VAL A 54 2.92 -4.82 2.82
C VAL A 54 2.31 -3.56 3.42
N ILE A 55 2.74 -3.23 4.64
CA ILE A 55 2.34 -1.99 5.32
C ILE A 55 3.57 -1.12 5.55
N PHE A 56 3.45 0.14 5.17
CA PHE A 56 4.40 1.19 5.50
C PHE A 56 3.75 2.22 6.42
N GLN A 57 4.57 2.88 7.24
CA GLN A 57 4.14 3.89 8.20
C GLN A 57 5.01 5.14 8.08
N SER A 58 4.34 6.29 8.18
CA SER A 58 4.92 7.61 8.47
C SER A 58 4.35 8.08 9.81
N ASP A 59 4.76 9.27 10.27
CA ASP A 59 4.31 9.80 11.56
C ASP A 59 2.77 9.89 11.66
N ASP A 60 2.12 10.30 10.57
CA ASP A 60 0.68 10.59 10.56
C ASP A 60 -0.18 9.60 9.74
N ALA A 61 0.45 8.68 8.99
CA ALA A 61 -0.28 7.87 8.02
C ALA A 61 0.30 6.47 7.79
N PHE A 62 -0.61 5.57 7.40
CA PHE A 62 -0.27 4.24 6.91
C PHE A 62 -0.48 4.15 5.39
N LEU A 63 0.35 3.33 4.78
CA LEU A 63 0.25 2.96 3.37
C LEU A 63 0.22 1.44 3.24
N ILE A 64 -0.81 0.93 2.57
CA ILE A 64 -0.98 -0.51 2.36
C ILE A 64 -0.91 -0.79 0.86
N SER A 65 -0.04 -1.72 0.47
CA SER A 65 0.00 -2.26 -0.89
C SER A 65 -0.35 -3.73 -0.86
N PHE A 66 -1.33 -4.12 -1.67
CA PHE A 66 -1.73 -5.51 -1.87
C PHE A 66 -1.10 -6.07 -3.15
N GLY A 67 -0.83 -7.38 -3.15
CA GLY A 67 -0.17 -8.09 -4.25
C GLY A 67 1.35 -8.03 -4.19
N LYS A 68 1.99 -8.85 -5.02
CA LYS A 68 3.44 -8.79 -5.24
C LYS A 68 3.74 -7.70 -6.26
N SER A 69 4.34 -6.61 -5.80
CA SER A 69 4.84 -5.52 -6.63
C SER A 69 6.25 -5.15 -6.20
N HIS A 70 6.96 -4.31 -6.95
CA HIS A 70 8.31 -3.88 -6.59
C HIS A 70 8.35 -3.13 -5.25
N ILE A 71 7.25 -2.46 -4.89
CA ILE A 71 7.06 -1.81 -3.59
C ILE A 71 7.18 -2.82 -2.45
N TYR A 72 6.65 -4.04 -2.60
CA TYR A 72 6.68 -5.08 -1.57
C TYR A 72 8.09 -5.35 -1.02
N PHE A 73 9.12 -5.21 -1.84
CA PHE A 73 10.51 -5.51 -1.46
C PHE A 73 11.27 -4.29 -0.92
N LYS A 74 10.71 -3.08 -0.97
CA LYS A 74 11.41 -1.87 -0.53
C LYS A 74 11.35 -1.70 0.99
N PRO A 75 12.46 -1.32 1.65
CA PRO A 75 12.43 -1.01 3.08
C PRO A 75 11.73 0.33 3.33
N GLU A 76 11.82 1.25 2.39
CA GLU A 76 11.23 2.59 2.48
C GLU A 76 10.71 3.03 1.11
N VAL A 77 9.68 3.86 1.12
CA VAL A 77 9.11 4.50 -0.07
C VAL A 77 8.76 5.94 0.23
N LYS A 78 9.03 6.85 -0.71
CA LYS A 78 8.55 8.22 -0.67
C LYS A 78 7.36 8.37 -1.61
N LEU A 79 6.31 9.07 -1.20
CA LEU A 79 5.24 9.47 -2.10
C LEU A 79 5.56 10.88 -2.60
N ASP A 80 5.75 11.06 -3.91
CA ASP A 80 6.03 12.39 -4.46
C ASP A 80 4.74 13.24 -4.60
N LYS A 81 4.91 14.52 -4.93
CA LYS A 81 3.81 15.47 -5.19
C LYS A 81 2.84 15.06 -6.31
N HIS A 82 3.21 14.08 -7.14
CA HIS A 82 2.38 13.54 -8.22
C HIS A 82 1.65 12.26 -7.82
N GLY A 83 1.91 11.73 -6.61
CA GLY A 83 1.36 10.47 -6.13
C GLY A 83 2.07 9.24 -6.70
N GLU A 84 3.31 9.41 -7.16
CA GLU A 84 4.18 8.32 -7.56
C GLU A 84 5.05 7.86 -6.38
N TYR A 85 5.32 6.56 -6.31
CA TYR A 85 6.24 6.01 -5.33
C TYR A 85 7.66 6.15 -5.84
N ILE A 86 8.52 6.70 -5.00
CA ILE A 86 9.92 6.92 -5.27
C ILE A 86 10.74 6.10 -4.27
N ASN A 87 11.82 5.48 -4.73
CA ASN A 87 12.81 4.91 -3.85
C ASN A 87 13.68 6.05 -3.29
N PRO A 88 13.68 6.30 -1.95
CA PRO A 88 14.43 7.40 -1.36
C PRO A 88 15.94 7.33 -1.62
N ALA A 89 16.49 6.12 -1.77
CA ALA A 89 17.92 5.93 -1.94
C ALA A 89 18.46 6.36 -3.32
N ASN A 90 17.63 6.36 -4.37
CA ASN A 90 18.10 6.64 -5.73
C ASN A 90 17.14 7.50 -6.57
N ASN A 91 16.09 8.05 -5.95
CA ASN A 91 15.07 8.89 -6.58
C ASN A 91 14.39 8.28 -7.83
N ARG A 92 14.47 6.96 -8.02
CA ARG A 92 13.78 6.29 -9.14
C ARG A 92 12.33 5.98 -8.77
N THR A 93 11.44 6.17 -9.73
CA THR A 93 10.04 5.75 -9.62
C THR A 93 9.96 4.23 -9.48
N ILE A 94 9.11 3.78 -8.56
CA ILE A 94 8.82 2.38 -8.29
C ILE A 94 7.52 2.04 -9.01
N GLU A 95 7.53 0.97 -9.80
CA GLU A 95 6.32 0.49 -10.45
C GLU A 95 5.29 0.05 -9.40
N LYS A 96 4.10 0.68 -9.48
CA LYS A 96 2.99 0.49 -8.54
C LYS A 96 2.13 -0.71 -8.91
N GLY A 97 1.65 -1.42 -7.89
CA GLY A 97 0.57 -2.40 -8.04
C GLY A 97 -0.79 -1.74 -8.34
N VAL A 98 -1.80 -2.58 -8.57
CA VAL A 98 -3.11 -2.18 -9.14
C VAL A 98 -3.94 -1.23 -8.25
N VAL A 99 -3.67 -1.14 -6.94
CA VAL A 99 -4.48 -0.31 -6.03
C VAL A 99 -3.61 0.44 -5.02
N VAL A 100 -3.75 1.76 -5.00
CA VAL A 100 -3.17 2.66 -4.00
C VAL A 100 -4.31 3.42 -3.34
N SER A 101 -4.53 3.18 -2.06
CA SER A 101 -5.52 3.91 -1.27
C SER A 101 -4.83 4.65 -0.14
N CYS A 102 -5.08 5.95 -0.03
CA CYS A 102 -4.74 6.74 1.15
C CYS A 102 -6.02 6.94 1.96
N LEU A 103 -5.99 6.48 3.20
CA LEU A 103 -7.10 6.57 4.13
C LEU A 103 -6.70 7.57 5.23
N PRO A 104 -7.18 8.83 5.18
CA PRO A 104 -6.72 9.89 6.09
C PRO A 104 -7.19 9.75 7.55
N TYR A 105 -7.61 8.56 7.99
CA TYR A 105 -8.02 8.30 9.38
C TYR A 105 -7.69 6.86 9.75
N ARG A 106 -7.37 6.62 11.03
CA ARG A 106 -7.18 5.31 11.66
C ARG A 106 -8.42 4.42 11.48
N PHE A 107 -8.54 3.83 10.31
CA PHE A 107 -9.61 2.90 9.99
C PHE A 107 -9.33 1.61 10.77
N ARG A 108 -10.34 1.10 11.50
CA ARG A 108 -10.20 -0.16 12.27
C ARG A 108 -9.65 -1.30 11.40
N TYR A 109 -9.96 -1.29 10.10
CA TYR A 109 -9.41 -2.19 9.09
C TYR A 109 -7.87 -2.17 9.05
N THR A 110 -7.27 -0.99 8.94
CA THR A 110 -5.82 -0.80 8.90
C THR A 110 -5.18 -1.23 10.21
N GLU A 111 -5.76 -0.85 11.35
CA GLU A 111 -5.25 -1.22 12.67
C GLU A 111 -5.28 -2.73 12.90
N ASP A 112 -6.36 -3.40 12.48
CA ASP A 112 -6.46 -4.85 12.56
C ASP A 112 -5.47 -5.56 11.63
N LEU A 113 -5.23 -5.02 10.43
CA LEU A 113 -4.19 -5.52 9.53
C LEU A 113 -2.80 -5.38 10.15
N VAL A 114 -2.47 -4.20 10.71
CA VAL A 114 -1.19 -3.96 11.39
C VAL A 114 -1.02 -4.93 12.55
N ARG A 115 -2.05 -5.12 13.37
CA ARG A 115 -2.04 -6.03 14.51
C ARG A 115 -1.77 -7.47 14.07
N GLU A 116 -2.54 -7.98 13.13
CA GLU A 116 -2.38 -9.37 12.65
C GLU A 116 -1.00 -9.60 12.03
N CYS A 117 -0.52 -8.61 11.26
CA CYS A 117 0.79 -8.64 10.62
C CYS A 117 1.93 -8.71 11.65
N ARG A 118 1.87 -7.88 12.71
CA ARG A 118 2.87 -7.87 13.79
C ARG A 118 2.82 -9.15 14.63
N THR A 119 1.63 -9.63 15.01
CA THR A 119 1.50 -10.89 15.78
C THR A 119 2.12 -12.06 15.03
N LYS A 120 1.90 -12.15 13.71
CA LYS A 120 2.47 -13.21 12.88
C LYS A 120 3.99 -13.10 12.69
N GLN A 121 4.54 -11.88 12.70
CA GLN A 121 6.00 -11.69 12.68
C GLN A 121 6.66 -12.16 13.97
N VAL A 122 6.04 -11.89 15.12
CA VAL A 122 6.55 -12.36 16.41
C VAL A 122 6.58 -13.89 16.44
N LEU A 123 5.51 -14.55 16.00
CA LEU A 123 5.42 -16.01 15.94
C LEU A 123 6.36 -16.68 14.92
N ALA A 124 6.90 -15.95 13.94
CA ALA A 124 7.85 -16.48 12.96
C ALA A 124 9.32 -16.37 13.41
N ASN A 125 9.58 -15.69 14.54
CA ASN A 125 10.92 -15.52 15.12
C ASN A 125 11.15 -16.42 16.35
N PHE A 126 10.21 -17.32 16.63
CA PHE A 126 10.33 -18.43 17.59
C PHE A 126 10.27 -19.75 16.82
#